data_AF-A0A3B9KCQ1-F1
#
_entry.id   AF-A0A3B9KCQ1-F1
#
_cell.length_a   1.000
_cell.length_b   1.000
_cell.length_c   1.000
_cell.angle_alpha   90.00
_cell.angle_beta   90.00
_cell.angle_gamma   90.00
#
_symmetry.space_group_name_H-M   'P 1'
#
loop_
_entity.id
_entity.type
_entity.pdbx_description
1 polymer ?
#
loop_
_entity_poly.entity_id
_entity_poly.type
_entity_poly.pdbx_seq_one_letter_code
_entity_poly.pdbx_strand_id
1 'polypeptide(L)' 'MYTLDFQLTNREQEVLHLVAQGYTDRRIAQSLVISPRTVNRHLGNILVKLAVPCRTAA' A
#
# COMPACT_ATOMS: atom_id res chain seq x y z
N MET A 1 5.33 23.00 5.04
CA MET A 1 4.42 21.88 4.69
C MET A 1 5.28 20.84 4.01
N TYR A 2 5.75 19.82 4.72
CA TYR A 2 6.63 18.78 4.14
C TYR A 2 5.76 17.68 3.57
N THR A 3 5.57 17.66 2.26
CA THR A 3 5.04 16.47 1.58
C THR A 3 6.19 15.48 1.52
N LEU A 4 6.09 14.39 2.26
CA LEU A 4 7.00 13.26 2.14
C LEU A 4 6.70 12.58 0.80
N ASP A 5 7.40 12.98 -0.26
CA ASP A 5 7.24 12.39 -1.59
C ASP A 5 8.01 11.07 -1.63
N PHE A 6 7.36 10.00 -1.17
CA PHE A 6 7.96 8.67 -1.05
C PHE A 6 8.07 7.92 -2.40
N GLN A 7 7.92 8.60 -3.54
CA GLN A 7 7.99 8.05 -4.90
C GLN A 7 7.34 6.66 -5.05
N LEU A 8 6.07 6.57 -4.64
CA LEU A 8 5.25 5.38 -4.89
C LEU A 8 4.92 5.30 -6.38
N THR A 9 4.98 4.10 -6.95
CA THR A 9 4.46 3.86 -8.31
C THR A 9 2.95 4.03 -8.32
N ASN A 10 2.35 4.30 -9.49
CA ASN A 10 0.89 4.42 -9.63
C ASN A 10 0.14 3.23 -9.00
N ARG A 11 0.64 2.01 -9.22
CA ARG A 11 0.05 0.79 -8.64
C ARG A 11 0.15 0.74 -7.12
N GLU A 12 1.26 1.18 -6.56
CA GLU A 12 1.44 1.27 -5.11
C GLU A 12 0.53 2.34 -4.49
N GLN A 13 0.31 3.46 -5.18
CA GLN A 13 -0.65 4.48 -4.74
C GLN A 13 -2.10 3.97 -4.76
N GLU A 14 -2.51 3.26 -5.82
CA GLU A 14 -3.84 2.64 -5.89
C GLU A 14 -4.06 1.65 -4.74
N VAL A 15 -3.07 0.78 -4.48
CA VAL A 15 -3.12 -0.17 -3.35
C VAL A 15 -3.20 0.58 -2.02
N LEU A 16 -2.34 1.57 -1.79
CA LEU A 16 -2.35 2.36 -0.55
C LEU A 16 -3.69 3.07 -0.32
N HIS A 17 -4.29 3.61 -1.39
CA HIS A 17 -5.58 4.29 -1.31
C HIS A 17 -6.70 3.33 -0.86
N LEU A 18 -6.77 2.13 -1.43
CA LEU A 18 -7.78 1.13 -1.06
C LEU A 18 -7.57 0.62 0.38
N VAL A 19 -6.32 0.45 0.80
CA VAL A 19 -5.99 0.11 2.20
C VAL A 19 -6.46 1.20 3.15
N ALA A 20 -6.22 2.47 2.83
CA ALA A 20 -6.67 3.60 3.63
C ALA A 20 -8.20 3.68 3.76
N GLN A 21 -8.94 3.13 2.78
CA GLN A 21 -10.39 2.97 2.85
C GLN A 21 -10.85 1.72 3.64
N GLY A 22 -9.93 0.93 4.19
CA GLY A 22 -10.23 -0.27 4.99
C GLY A 22 -10.51 -1.53 4.16
N TYR A 23 -10.09 -1.58 2.90
CA TYR A 23 -10.26 -2.78 2.08
C TYR A 23 -9.30 -3.88 2.54
N THR A 24 -9.77 -5.13 2.52
CA THR A 24 -8.93 -6.31 2.74
C THR A 24 -8.13 -6.65 1.49
N ASP A 25 -6.99 -7.34 1.63
CA ASP A 25 -6.16 -7.78 0.50
C ASP A 25 -6.94 -8.51 -0.59
N ARG A 26 -7.94 -9.32 -0.21
CA ARG A 26 -8.82 -10.02 -1.15
C ARG A 26 -9.71 -9.07 -1.95
N ARG A 27 -10.27 -8.04 -1.31
CA ARG A 27 -11.08 -7.02 -1.99
C ARG A 27 -10.21 -6.16 -2.89
N ILE A 28 -9.02 -5.76 -2.44
CA ILE A 28 -8.05 -5.00 -3.25
C ILE A 28 -7.66 -5.81 -4.49
N ALA A 29 -7.36 -7.10 -4.31
CA ALA A 29 -7.02 -8.00 -5.40
C ALA A 29 -8.13 -8.09 -6.46
N GLN A 30 -9.39 -8.17 -6.03
CA GLN A 30 -10.55 -8.16 -6.92
C GLN A 30 -10.70 -6.81 -7.65
N SER A 31 -10.60 -5.69 -6.92
CA SER A 31 -10.73 -4.35 -7.48
C SER A 31 -9.64 -4.03 -8.52
N LEU A 32 -8.41 -4.49 -8.29
CA LEU A 32 -7.28 -4.23 -9.17
C LEU A 32 -7.01 -5.36 -10.18
N VAL A 33 -7.82 -6.43 -10.17
CA VAL A 33 -7.69 -7.60 -11.05
C VAL A 33 -6.28 -8.21 -10.98
N ILE A 34 -5.81 -8.45 -9.76
CA ILE A 34 -4.52 -9.08 -9.46
C ILE A 34 -4.67 -10.15 -8.39
N SER A 35 -3.62 -10.91 -8.11
CA SER A 35 -3.64 -11.88 -7.02
C SER A 35 -3.48 -11.20 -5.65
N PRO A 36 -4.03 -11.75 -4.54
CA PRO A 36 -3.75 -11.28 -3.19
C PRO A 36 -2.25 -11.30 -2.84
N ARG A 37 -1.49 -12.23 -3.43
CA ARG A 37 -0.03 -12.28 -3.30
C ARG A 37 0.64 -11.07 -3.95
N THR A 38 0.13 -10.59 -5.08
CA THR A 38 0.60 -9.37 -5.75
C THR A 38 0.31 -8.14 -4.91
N VAL A 39 -0.87 -8.07 -4.27
CA VAL A 39 -1.21 -7.00 -3.31
C VAL A 39 -0.19 -6.97 -2.17
N ASN A 40 0.09 -8.12 -1.55
CA ASN A 40 1.09 -8.24 -0.49
C ASN A 40 2.49 -7.76 -0.92
N ARG A 41 2.89 -8.06 -2.17
CA ARG A 41 4.16 -7.54 -2.72
C ARG A 41 4.17 -6.02 -2.83
N HIS A 42 3.08 -5.41 -3.32
CA HIS A 42 2.96 -3.96 -3.36
C HIS A 42 2.99 -3.34 -1.96
N LEU A 43 2.29 -3.93 -0.99
CA LEU A 43 2.33 -3.51 0.41
C LEU A 43 3.75 -3.55 0.98
N GLY A 44 4.50 -4.63 0.73
CA GLY A 44 5.90 -4.73 1.13
C GLY A 44 6.75 -3.58 0.57
N ASN A 45 6.62 -3.30 -0.73
CA ASN A 45 7.34 -2.18 -1.34
C ASN A 45 6.91 -0.82 -0.79
N ILE A 46 5.60 -0.61 -0.57
CA ILE A 46 5.06 0.61 0.02
C ILE A 46 5.67 0.84 1.40
N LEU A 47 5.66 -0.17 2.28
CA LEU A 47 6.22 -0.07 3.63
C LEU A 47 7.72 0.29 3.62
N VAL A 48 8.49 -0.33 2.72
CA VAL A 48 9.90 0.00 2.52
C VAL A 48 10.07 1.44 2.05
N LYS A 49 9.29 1.89 1.06
CA LYS A 49 9.39 3.24 0.48
C LYS A 49 8.94 4.34 1.43
N LEU A 50 7.89 4.09 2.22
CA LEU A 50 7.42 5.05 3.21
C LEU A 50 8.40 5.18 4.40
N ALA A 51 9.48 4.38 4.43
CA ALA A 51 10.45 4.33 5.52
C ALA A 51 9.77 4.32 6.90
N VAL A 52 8.61 3.67 7.00
CA VAL A 52 7.90 3.50 8.25
C VAL A 52 8.46 2.24 8.87
N PRO A 53 9.40 2.30 9.83
CA PRO A 53 9.60 1.17 10.72
C PRO A 53 8.26 0.97 11.42
N CYS A 54 7.60 -0.16 11.15
CA CYS A 54 6.45 -0.69 11.87
C CYS A 54 5.74 0.31 12.81
N ARG A 55 4.75 1.06 12.32
CA ARG A 55 3.90 1.89 13.17
C ARG A 55 2.82 1.04 13.83
N THR A 56 3.21 0.22 14.81
CA THR A 56 2.42 0.16 16.04
C THR A 56 2.81 1.41 16.80
N ALA A 57 2.02 2.47 16.67
CA ALA A 57 2.12 3.61 17.55
C ALA A 57 1.82 3.13 18.98
N ALA A 58 2.83 3.20 19.85
CA ALA A 58 2.73 3.14 21.30
C ALA A 58 3.49 4.34 21.85
#